data_AF-A0A2V8JZU2-F1
#
_entry.id   AF-A0A2V8JZU2-F1
#
_cell.length_a   1.000
_cell.length_b   1.000
_cell.length_c   1.000
_cell.angle_alpha   90.00
_cell.angle_beta   90.00
_cell.angle_gamma   90.00
#
_symmetry.space_group_name_H-M   'P 1'
#
loop_
_entity.id
_entity.type
_entity.pdbx_description
1 polymer ?
#
loop_
_entity_poly.entity_id
_entity_poly.type
_entity_poly.pdbx_seq_one_letter_code
_entity_poly.pdbx_strand_id
1 'polypeptide(L)'
;MKLGITDQIATKIKVPNGGGPVQRGLASGQLDIGMLYLSDMLPNKDITIVGVLPKEICTPTAIVGFISTKASDPPGAKALLEYLASPEAQAIFKDAGFQPHS
;
A
#
# COMPACT_ATOMS: atom_id res chain seq x y z
N MET A 1 -10.79 -7.96 -6.09
CA MET A 1 -10.75 -8.76 -4.85
C MET A 1 -11.81 -9.86 -4.91
N LYS A 2 -11.47 -11.12 -4.60
CA LYS A 2 -12.42 -12.24 -4.60
C LYS A 2 -12.21 -13.16 -3.39
N LEU A 3 -12.79 -12.79 -2.24
CA LEU A 3 -12.72 -13.58 -1.00
C LEU A 3 -13.89 -14.58 -0.85
N GLY A 4 -14.97 -14.43 -1.61
CA GLY A 4 -16.14 -15.33 -1.53
C GLY A 4 -17.04 -15.14 -0.31
N ILE A 5 -16.80 -14.10 0.50
CA ILE A 5 -17.53 -13.84 1.77
C ILE A 5 -18.36 -12.56 1.74
N THR A 6 -18.53 -11.92 0.58
CA THR A 6 -19.16 -10.59 0.45
C THR A 6 -20.50 -10.52 1.18
N ASP A 7 -21.40 -11.48 0.96
CA ASP A 7 -22.74 -11.50 1.57
C ASP A 7 -22.68 -11.64 3.09
N GLN A 8 -21.67 -12.34 3.62
CA GLN A 8 -21.50 -12.55 5.06
C GLN A 8 -21.03 -11.27 5.79
N ILE A 9 -20.37 -10.36 5.07
CA ILE A 9 -19.79 -9.14 5.65
C ILE A 9 -20.51 -7.86 5.23
N ALA A 10 -21.44 -7.93 4.27
CA ALA A 10 -22.07 -6.76 3.63
C ALA A 10 -22.63 -5.73 4.64
N THR A 11 -23.27 -6.19 5.72
CA THR A 11 -23.87 -5.33 6.74
C THR A 11 -22.88 -4.79 7.78
N LYS A 12 -21.63 -5.29 7.77
CA LYS A 12 -20.57 -4.94 8.74
C LYS A 12 -19.47 -4.07 8.13
N ILE A 13 -19.42 -3.95 6.80
CA ILE A 13 -18.40 -3.16 6.10
C ILE A 13 -18.56 -1.67 6.43
N LYS A 14 -17.46 -1.05 6.82
CA LYS A 14 -17.29 0.41 6.81
C LYS A 14 -16.23 0.74 5.76
N VAL A 15 -16.46 1.79 4.98
CA VAL A 15 -15.51 2.28 3.97
C VAL A 15 -15.09 3.70 4.32
N PRO A 16 -14.06 3.88 5.17
CA PRO A 16 -13.56 5.20 5.51
C PRO A 16 -12.80 5.85 4.35
N ASN A 17 -12.75 7.18 4.33
CA ASN A 17 -11.99 7.92 3.32
C ASN A 17 -10.49 7.88 3.62
N GLY A 18 -9.80 6.88 3.05
CA GLY A 18 -8.35 6.72 3.12
C GLY A 18 -7.85 5.85 4.28
N GLY A 19 -6.54 5.62 4.32
CA GLY A 19 -5.92 4.68 5.27
C GLY A 19 -5.86 5.17 6.72
N GLY A 20 -5.64 6.47 6.93
CA GLY A 20 -5.53 7.04 8.28
C GLY A 20 -6.76 6.81 9.18
N PRO A 21 -8.00 7.03 8.71
CA PRO A 21 -9.20 6.69 9.48
C PRO A 21 -9.33 5.20 9.81
N VAL A 22 -8.92 4.30 8.92
CA VAL A 22 -8.94 2.85 9.19
C VAL A 22 -7.93 2.50 10.30
N GLN A 23 -6.70 3.04 10.23
CA GLN A 23 -5.69 2.87 11.29
C GLN A 23 -6.19 3.33 12.66
N ARG A 24 -6.80 4.53 12.74
CA ARG A 24 -7.36 5.04 13.99
C ARG A 24 -8.53 4.20 14.50
N GLY A 25 -9.38 3.71 13.59
CA GLY A 25 -10.48 2.81 13.95
C GLY A 25 -10.00 1.50 14.56
N LEU A 26 -8.92 0.93 14.01
CA LEU A 26 -8.26 -0.26 14.58
C LEU A 26 -7.64 0.04 15.95
N ALA A 27 -6.84 1.09 16.05
CA ALA A 27 -6.14 1.45 17.29
C ALA A 27 -7.10 1.78 18.45
N SER A 28 -8.27 2.33 18.14
CA SER A 28 -9.31 2.65 19.14
C SER A 28 -10.26 1.50 19.46
N GLY A 29 -10.14 0.35 18.78
CA GLY A 29 -11.06 -0.78 18.91
C GLY A 29 -12.44 -0.56 18.27
N GLN A 30 -12.62 0.49 17.48
CA GLN A 30 -13.85 0.76 16.73
C GLN A 30 -14.00 -0.17 15.50
N LEU A 31 -12.88 -0.67 14.99
CA LEU A 31 -12.78 -1.66 13.93
C LEU A 31 -11.99 -2.86 14.46
N ASP A 32 -12.51 -4.07 14.24
CA ASP A 32 -11.80 -5.30 14.60
C ASP A 32 -10.81 -5.73 13.52
N ILE A 33 -11.16 -5.49 12.25
CA ILE A 33 -10.39 -5.88 11.07
C ILE A 33 -10.38 -4.72 10.08
N GLY A 34 -9.20 -4.45 9.52
CA GLY A 34 -8.98 -3.45 8.49
C GLY A 34 -8.18 -4.02 7.35
N MET A 35 -8.37 -3.43 6.17
CA MET A 35 -7.71 -3.86 4.94
C MET A 35 -7.06 -2.65 4.30
N LEU A 36 -5.73 -2.63 4.35
CA LEU A 36 -4.87 -1.54 3.89
C LEU A 36 -3.63 -2.10 3.21
N TYR A 37 -2.84 -1.23 2.61
CA TYR A 37 -1.57 -1.63 2.01
C TYR A 37 -0.56 -1.96 3.11
N LEU A 38 0.32 -2.92 2.83
CA LEU A 38 1.38 -3.31 3.76
C LEU A 38 2.27 -2.12 4.14
N SER A 39 2.52 -1.22 3.19
CA SER A 39 3.26 0.03 3.40
C SER A 39 2.62 0.98 4.41
N ASP A 40 1.30 0.92 4.56
CA ASP A 40 0.58 1.72 5.55
C ASP A 40 0.66 1.07 6.94
N MET A 41 0.87 -0.24 7.00
CA MET A 41 0.76 -1.01 8.25
C MET A 41 2.11 -1.28 8.91
N LEU A 42 3.17 -1.55 8.15
CA LEU A 42 4.50 -1.85 8.73
C LEU A 42 5.06 -0.77 9.66
N PRO A 43 4.87 0.54 9.39
CA PRO A 43 5.34 1.59 10.30
C PRO A 43 4.54 1.66 11.61
N ASN A 44 3.28 1.20 11.62
CA ASN A 44 2.40 1.28 12.79
C ASN A 44 2.61 0.06 13.70
N LYS A 45 3.07 0.28 14.93
CA LYS A 45 3.35 -0.79 15.90
C LYS A 45 2.15 -1.17 16.77
N ASP A 46 1.07 -0.41 16.71
CA ASP A 46 -0.12 -0.61 17.55
C ASP A 46 -1.14 -1.56 16.91
N ILE A 47 -0.83 -2.10 15.73
CA ILE A 47 -1.69 -2.99 14.97
C ILE A 47 -1.00 -4.30 14.67
N THR A 48 -1.77 -5.39 14.63
CA THR A 48 -1.26 -6.72 14.29
C THR A 48 -1.56 -7.04 12.83
N ILE A 49 -0.51 -7.33 12.05
CA ILE A 49 -0.66 -7.79 10.67
C ILE A 49 -0.96 -9.29 10.69
N VAL A 50 -2.19 -9.66 10.30
CA VAL A 50 -2.64 -11.06 10.29
C VAL A 50 -2.31 -11.82 9.00
N GLY A 51 -1.92 -11.09 7.94
CA GLY A 51 -1.53 -11.69 6.66
C GLY A 51 -1.66 -10.72 5.49
N VAL A 52 -1.13 -11.12 4.34
CA VAL A 52 -1.30 -10.43 3.06
C VAL A 52 -2.22 -11.24 2.16
N LEU A 53 -3.05 -10.56 1.37
CA LEU A 53 -3.93 -11.25 0.42
C LEU A 53 -3.12 -11.85 -0.73
N PRO A 54 -3.40 -13.10 -1.13
CA PRO A 54 -2.77 -13.73 -2.30
C PRO A 54 -3.04 -12.95 -3.60
N LYS A 55 -2.07 -12.96 -4.52
CA LYS A 55 -2.15 -12.21 -5.79
C LYS A 55 -3.29 -12.72 -6.69
N GLU A 56 -3.66 -13.98 -6.53
CA GLU A 56 -4.72 -14.67 -7.27
C GLU A 56 -6.11 -14.07 -6.98
N ILE A 57 -6.28 -13.50 -5.78
CA ILE A 57 -7.56 -12.92 -5.35
C ILE A 57 -7.51 -11.41 -5.20
N CYS A 58 -6.32 -10.80 -5.13
CA CYS A 58 -6.12 -9.36 -5.06
C CYS A 58 -4.92 -8.92 -5.90
N THR A 59 -5.18 -8.22 -6.99
CA THR A 59 -4.14 -7.61 -7.83
C THR A 59 -3.34 -6.60 -7.00
N PRO A 60 -2.00 -6.69 -6.95
CA PRO A 60 -1.16 -5.68 -6.30
C PRO A 60 -1.35 -4.30 -6.94
N THR A 61 -1.32 -3.26 -6.12
CA THR A 61 -1.35 -1.89 -6.61
C THR A 61 0.05 -1.48 -7.06
N ALA A 62 0.21 -1.19 -8.34
CA ALA A 62 1.46 -0.68 -8.89
C ALA A 62 1.67 0.79 -8.49
N ILE A 63 2.89 1.12 -8.07
CA ILE A 63 3.36 2.49 -7.94
C ILE A 63 4.29 2.76 -9.11
N VAL A 64 3.98 3.79 -9.87
CA VAL A 64 4.67 4.12 -11.11
C VAL A 64 5.09 5.59 -11.10
N GLY A 65 6.31 5.85 -11.54
CA GLY A 65 6.83 7.20 -11.75
C GLY A 65 6.66 7.64 -13.20
N PHE A 66 6.27 8.90 -13.40
CA PHE A 66 6.18 9.51 -14.72
C PHE A 66 6.94 10.84 -14.75
N ILE A 67 7.54 11.16 -15.89
CA ILE A 67 8.12 12.47 -16.15
C ILE A 67 7.07 13.32 -16.85
N SER A 68 6.79 14.50 -16.29
CA SER A 68 5.88 15.46 -16.93
C SER A 68 6.43 15.94 -18.26
N THR A 69 5.56 16.09 -19.26
CA THR A 69 5.91 16.71 -20.56
C THR A 69 6.32 18.18 -20.43
N LYS A 70 6.06 18.79 -19.27
CA LYS A 70 6.43 20.17 -18.92
C LYS A 70 7.58 20.24 -17.91
N ALA A 71 8.31 19.15 -17.68
CA ALA A 71 9.45 19.16 -16.77
C ALA A 71 10.49 20.19 -17.22
N SER A 72 10.90 21.08 -16.32
CA SER A 72 11.94 22.09 -16.58
C SER A 72 13.33 21.47 -16.70
N ASP A 73 13.52 20.31 -16.08
CA ASP A 73 14.74 19.50 -16.17
C ASP A 73 14.37 18.01 -16.38
N PRO A 74 14.07 17.60 -17.63
CA PRO A 74 13.77 16.21 -17.94
C PRO A 74 14.92 15.24 -17.61
N PRO A 75 16.21 15.58 -17.89
CA PRO A 75 17.34 14.74 -17.47
C PRO A 75 17.40 14.50 -15.95
N GLY A 76 17.26 15.55 -15.14
CA GLY A 76 17.27 15.41 -13.68
C GLY A 76 16.08 14.60 -13.15
N ALA A 77 14.88 14.82 -13.71
CA ALA A 77 13.70 14.00 -13.38
C ALA A 77 13.91 12.52 -13.72
N LYS A 78 14.55 12.22 -14.86
CA LYS A 78 14.91 10.86 -15.24
C LYS A 78 15.92 10.24 -14.28
N ALA A 79 16.97 10.97 -13.93
CA ALA A 79 17.98 10.52 -12.97
C ALA A 79 17.36 10.20 -11.60
N LEU A 80 16.39 10.99 -11.14
CA LEU A 80 15.65 10.68 -9.91
C LEU A 80 14.86 9.37 -10.02
N LEU A 81 14.12 9.15 -11.11
CA LEU A 81 13.38 7.90 -11.29
C LEU A 81 14.31 6.68 -11.41
N GLU A 82 15.45 6.83 -12.08
CA GLU A 82 16.49 5.79 -12.15
C GLU A 82 17.06 5.47 -10.76
N TYR A 83 17.32 6.49 -9.93
CA TYR A 83 17.74 6.28 -8.55
C TYR A 83 16.66 5.56 -7.73
N LEU A 84 15.39 5.95 -7.82
CA LEU A 84 14.29 5.29 -7.13
C LEU A 84 14.10 3.83 -7.60
N ALA A 85 14.50 3.50 -8.83
CA ALA A 85 14.48 2.12 -9.33
C ALA A 85 15.75 1.32 -8.99
N SER A 86 16.79 1.95 -8.42
CA SER A 86 18.08 1.33 -8.14
C SER A 86 18.02 0.26 -7.04
N PRO A 87 18.95 -0.72 -7.02
CA PRO A 87 18.99 -1.74 -5.97
C PRO A 87 19.05 -1.18 -4.54
N GLU A 88 19.72 -0.04 -4.35
CA GLU A 88 19.84 0.64 -3.06
C GLU A 88 18.47 1.16 -2.58
N ALA A 89 17.74 1.86 -3.45
CA ALA A 89 16.38 2.32 -3.14
C ALA A 89 15.41 1.14 -2.97
N GLN A 90 15.56 0.06 -3.74
CA GLN A 90 14.73 -1.14 -3.61
C GLN A 90 14.81 -1.78 -2.23
N ALA A 91 15.96 -1.74 -1.56
CA ALA A 91 16.10 -2.22 -0.19
C ALA A 91 15.23 -1.41 0.78
N ILE A 92 15.28 -0.08 0.68
CA ILE A 92 14.46 0.85 1.48
C ILE A 92 12.96 0.59 1.23
N PHE A 93 12.58 0.37 -0.02
CA PHE A 93 11.19 0.06 -0.37
C PHE A 93 10.71 -1.26 0.23
N LYS A 94 11.55 -2.30 0.24
CA LYS A 94 11.21 -3.59 0.87
C LYS A 94 11.00 -3.44 2.37
N ASP A 95 11.88 -2.71 3.05
CA ASP A 95 11.76 -2.43 4.49
C ASP A 95 10.49 -1.63 4.82
N ALA A 96 10.09 -0.75 3.90
CA ALA A 96 8.84 0.00 3.98
C ALA A 96 7.60 -0.78 3.51
N GLY A 97 7.72 -2.06 3.12
CA GLY A 97 6.57 -2.93 2.79
C GLY A 97 6.12 -2.91 1.34
N PHE A 98 6.91 -2.32 0.45
CA PHE A 98 6.69 -2.40 -0.99
C PHE A 98 7.32 -3.65 -1.58
N GLN A 99 6.85 -4.03 -2.75
CA GLN A 99 7.41 -5.10 -3.55
C GLN A 99 7.96 -4.51 -4.86
N PRO A 100 9.26 -4.17 -4.93
CA PRO A 100 9.87 -3.70 -6.16
C PRO A 100 9.68 -4.72 -7.29
N HIS A 101 9.35 -4.23 -8.49
CA HIS A 101 9.36 -5.07 -9.68
C HIS A 101 10.81 -5.40 -10.04
N SER A 102 11.09 -6.69 -10.22
CA SER A 102 12.33 -7.21 -10.80
C SER A 102 12.41 -6.91 -12.28
#